data_AF-F4RC42-F1
#
_entry.id   AF-F4RC42-F1
#
_cell.length_a   1.000
_cell.length_b   1.000
_cell.length_c   1.000
_cell.angle_alpha   90.00
_cell.angle_beta   90.00
_cell.angle_gamma   90.00
#
_symmetry.space_group_name_H-M   'P 1'
#
loop_
_entity.id
_entity.type
_entity.pdbx_description
1 polymer ?
#
loop_
_entity_poly.entity_id
_entity_poly.type
_entity_poly.pdbx_seq_one_letter_code
_entity_poly.pdbx_strand_id
1 'polypeptide(L)'
;MRSHVIFPSMLVVWISVVLQQAHSSLFTPNIIEGSGTSDEPMISKYASKLFKKCHITDLNTQVSILEKGKKNFNEKILTIDREYMEPEAQSWSLNPSDSNPMGSTSLSSKSEVEDSKGNVNLISKNLSQFSLKRQKGYIVFEDGENDDYLQNYLGYLYDDRIPEMIIICRGYSKLRLKMCEKFWEMISNEHQCEIPQILMGAQGKRETKLFDIMEGVGVIDETERQRLIEASLDFQQREIEAKETYRIVTDHILTLNKVSIALKTAPTDLYEIVKLLGLEIAREKMIIGWASPAGFVEKPDGLHIFAKFNFEQDYEASYDLISSEIPMYLTGKSLSDTRTKAFIAKEHVIKMREVDEKFEGFKGFENLIETFKSAKTGGFLHLYLHVQRAFQNARVYFAKKTIDYLNELSNKNHPIKDIKVDQEALKSKFAIEYFEKMKQGLEKSLGNYPTQDHVKSKIKKIKQRHEKSVKRWGSLFEGEDHFVEGCVADPHLEFILNSTLRKESVKEIIPVKLSKKLGVYSQHDIYIEIQPESNCWLLSGVDDTHFVEILQDFINRSNKNVGTQKTV
;
A
#
# COMPACT_ATOMS: atom_id res chain seq x y z
N MET A 1 50.69 42.31 -29.15
CA MET A 1 49.91 41.58 -30.18
C MET A 1 48.55 41.27 -29.59
N ARG A 2 47.51 41.57 -30.35
CA ARG A 2 46.10 41.35 -30.00
C ARG A 2 45.79 39.85 -29.93
N SER A 3 44.99 39.45 -28.94
CA SER A 3 43.98 38.42 -29.11
C SER A 3 43.01 38.44 -27.92
N HIS A 4 41.84 39.00 -28.19
CA HIS A 4 40.61 38.79 -27.43
C HIS A 4 40.33 37.30 -27.26
N VAL A 5 39.89 36.88 -26.07
CA VAL A 5 38.77 35.94 -25.96
C VAL A 5 37.91 36.37 -24.78
N ILE A 6 36.66 36.64 -25.12
CA ILE A 6 35.55 37.04 -24.26
C ILE A 6 34.80 35.75 -23.86
N PHE A 7 34.13 35.79 -22.69
CA PHE A 7 33.07 34.91 -22.15
C PHE A 7 33.45 33.70 -21.27
N PRO A 8 33.24 33.81 -19.94
CA PRO A 8 32.89 32.69 -19.07
C PRO A 8 31.38 32.58 -18.78
N SER A 9 30.53 33.52 -19.20
CA SER A 9 29.11 33.52 -18.82
C SER A 9 28.19 32.70 -19.73
N MET A 10 28.57 32.40 -20.99
CA MET A 10 27.76 31.52 -21.84
C MET A 10 27.96 30.03 -21.53
N LEU A 11 29.14 29.59 -21.07
CA LEU A 11 29.38 28.18 -20.78
C LEU A 11 28.66 27.72 -19.50
N VAL A 12 28.54 28.60 -18.49
CA VAL A 12 27.77 28.31 -17.26
C VAL A 12 26.27 28.33 -17.55
N VAL A 13 25.78 29.24 -18.39
CA VAL A 13 24.37 29.25 -18.80
C VAL A 13 24.05 28.06 -19.71
N TRP A 14 24.95 27.65 -20.60
CA TRP A 14 24.73 26.48 -21.47
C TRP A 14 24.84 25.16 -20.68
N ILE A 15 25.73 25.04 -19.70
CA ILE A 15 25.77 23.87 -18.80
C ILE A 15 24.54 23.85 -17.88
N SER A 16 24.06 25.00 -17.39
CA SER A 16 22.83 25.06 -16.58
C SER A 16 21.57 24.80 -17.41
N VAL A 17 21.52 25.23 -18.68
CA VAL A 17 20.39 24.96 -19.60
C VAL A 17 20.46 23.53 -20.14
N VAL A 18 21.64 22.97 -20.42
CA VAL A 18 21.80 21.56 -20.82
C VAL A 18 21.61 20.62 -19.63
N LEU A 19 21.94 21.02 -18.40
CA LEU A 19 21.57 20.26 -17.20
C LEU A 19 20.08 20.46 -16.86
N GLN A 20 19.47 21.63 -17.03
CA GLN A 20 18.01 21.77 -16.90
C GLN A 20 17.26 21.00 -17.98
N GLN A 21 17.75 20.97 -19.22
CA GLN A 21 17.17 20.22 -20.34
C GLN A 21 17.43 18.72 -20.21
N ALA A 22 18.60 18.26 -19.75
CA ALA A 22 18.84 16.84 -19.45
C ALA A 22 18.07 16.38 -18.19
N HIS A 23 17.84 17.28 -17.24
CA HIS A 23 17.07 17.03 -16.02
C HIS A 23 15.55 17.25 -16.22
N SER A 24 15.12 17.67 -17.42
CA SER A 24 13.73 17.63 -17.88
C SER A 24 13.49 16.58 -18.98
N SER A 25 14.50 16.21 -19.76
CA SER A 25 14.41 15.18 -20.81
C SER A 25 14.70 13.74 -20.33
N LEU A 26 15.24 13.57 -19.11
CA LEU A 26 15.28 12.27 -18.41
C LEU A 26 14.15 12.10 -17.39
N PHE A 27 13.25 13.09 -17.32
CA PHE A 27 12.25 13.22 -16.26
C PHE A 27 10.90 13.71 -16.81
N THR A 28 10.59 13.41 -18.06
CA THR A 28 9.20 13.34 -18.49
C THR A 28 8.58 12.09 -17.86
N PRO A 29 7.35 12.17 -17.31
CA PRO A 29 6.56 10.97 -17.11
C PRO A 29 6.48 10.23 -18.44
N ASN A 30 6.12 8.95 -18.45
CA ASN A 30 5.86 8.22 -19.70
C ASN A 30 4.65 8.83 -20.45
N ILE A 31 4.84 10.02 -21.01
CA ILE A 31 3.92 10.80 -21.80
C ILE A 31 4.49 10.80 -23.19
N ILE A 32 3.67 10.40 -24.14
CA ILE A 32 4.01 10.47 -25.55
C ILE A 32 4.03 11.97 -25.88
N GLU A 33 5.21 12.51 -26.23
CA GLU A 33 5.31 13.84 -26.82
C GLU A 33 4.54 13.84 -28.14
N GLY A 34 3.31 14.34 -28.09
CA GLY A 34 2.57 14.79 -29.26
C GLY A 34 3.31 15.98 -29.85
N SER A 35 3.64 15.91 -31.13
CA SER A 35 4.26 17.00 -31.87
C SER A 35 3.29 18.17 -32.00
N GLY A 36 3.50 19.21 -31.19
CA GLY A 36 3.08 20.58 -31.51
C GLY A 36 1.61 20.94 -31.26
N THR A 37 1.30 21.35 -30.03
CA THR A 37 0.51 22.51 -29.57
C THR A 37 0.13 22.26 -28.12
N SER A 38 0.20 23.28 -27.26
CA SER A 38 0.24 23.17 -25.79
C SER A 38 -1.08 22.77 -25.11
N ASP A 39 -2.10 22.34 -25.86
CA ASP A 39 -3.44 22.03 -25.36
C ASP A 39 -3.93 20.62 -25.73
N GLU A 40 -3.09 19.74 -26.29
CA GLU A 40 -3.48 18.34 -26.48
C GLU A 40 -3.55 17.60 -25.13
N PRO A 41 -4.66 16.91 -24.79
CA PRO A 41 -4.76 16.14 -23.57
C PRO A 41 -3.69 15.05 -23.52
N MET A 42 -2.74 15.19 -22.61
CA MET A 42 -1.68 14.19 -22.42
C MET A 42 -2.25 12.93 -21.77
N ILE A 43 -2.47 11.90 -22.58
CA ILE A 43 -2.86 10.55 -22.13
C ILE A 43 -1.60 9.78 -21.72
N SER A 44 -1.63 9.08 -20.58
CA SER A 44 -0.47 8.30 -20.13
C SER A 44 -0.15 7.17 -21.12
N LYS A 45 1.12 6.75 -21.17
CA LYS A 45 1.53 5.56 -21.96
C LYS A 45 0.75 4.30 -21.56
N TYR A 46 0.38 4.17 -20.28
CA TYR A 46 -0.42 3.03 -19.82
C TYR A 46 -1.84 3.10 -20.38
N ALA A 47 -2.53 4.23 -20.23
CA ALA A 47 -3.87 4.43 -20.79
C ALA A 47 -3.86 4.28 -22.32
N SER A 48 -2.90 4.90 -23.01
CA SER A 48 -2.74 4.78 -24.46
C SER A 48 -2.56 3.32 -24.91
N LYS A 49 -1.74 2.54 -24.18
CA LYS A 49 -1.60 1.09 -24.44
C LYS A 49 -2.91 0.35 -24.24
N LEU A 50 -3.64 0.63 -23.16
CA LEU A 50 -4.91 -0.03 -22.87
C LEU A 50 -5.98 0.31 -23.92
N PHE A 51 -6.13 1.58 -24.27
CA PHE A 51 -7.04 2.03 -25.34
C PHE A 51 -6.74 1.35 -26.68
N LYS A 52 -5.48 1.31 -27.11
CA LYS A 52 -5.07 0.61 -28.33
C LYS A 52 -5.42 -0.88 -28.31
N LYS A 53 -5.25 -1.55 -27.16
CA LYS A 53 -5.60 -2.96 -26.98
C LYS A 53 -7.10 -3.21 -26.98
N CYS A 54 -7.89 -2.24 -26.54
CA CYS A 54 -9.36 -2.25 -26.66
C CYS A 54 -9.85 -1.75 -28.02
N HIS A 55 -8.96 -1.58 -29.02
CA HIS A 55 -9.28 -1.07 -30.35
C HIS A 55 -9.86 0.36 -30.37
N ILE A 56 -9.64 1.13 -29.30
CA ILE A 56 -10.02 2.55 -29.20
C ILE A 56 -8.80 3.37 -29.63
N THR A 57 -8.74 3.76 -30.89
CA THR A 57 -7.56 4.45 -31.46
C THR A 57 -7.74 5.95 -31.63
N ASP A 58 -8.99 6.43 -31.65
CA ASP A 58 -9.33 7.84 -31.78
C ASP A 58 -9.07 8.61 -30.47
N LEU A 59 -8.23 9.66 -30.54
CA LEU A 59 -7.80 10.44 -29.38
C LEU A 59 -8.97 11.14 -28.68
N ASN A 60 -9.90 11.72 -29.44
CA ASN A 60 -11.06 12.43 -28.88
C ASN A 60 -11.95 11.47 -28.07
N THR A 61 -12.15 10.26 -28.56
CA THR A 61 -12.86 9.19 -27.85
C THR A 61 -12.14 8.82 -26.58
N GLN A 62 -10.81 8.64 -26.61
CA GLN A 62 -10.03 8.32 -25.41
C GLN A 62 -10.17 9.41 -24.34
N VAL A 63 -10.03 10.68 -24.73
CA VAL A 63 -10.17 11.85 -23.83
C VAL A 63 -11.57 11.90 -23.22
N SER A 64 -12.61 11.76 -24.05
CA SER A 64 -14.00 11.75 -23.61
C SER A 64 -14.28 10.66 -22.56
N ILE A 65 -13.70 9.46 -22.75
CA ILE A 65 -13.82 8.36 -21.79
C ILE A 65 -13.12 8.70 -20.47
N LEU A 66 -11.92 9.28 -20.51
CA LEU A 66 -11.18 9.69 -19.31
C LEU A 66 -11.91 10.80 -18.54
N GLU A 67 -12.43 11.81 -19.23
CA GLU A 67 -13.19 12.91 -18.62
C GLU A 67 -14.47 12.41 -17.96
N LYS A 68 -15.23 11.56 -18.66
CA LYS A 68 -16.45 10.95 -18.11
C LYS A 68 -16.12 10.04 -16.93
N GLY A 69 -15.07 9.23 -17.04
CA GLY A 69 -14.59 8.37 -15.96
C GLY A 69 -14.22 9.18 -14.71
N LYS A 70 -13.47 10.28 -14.88
CA LYS A 70 -13.08 11.18 -13.79
C LYS A 70 -14.26 11.90 -13.16
N LYS A 71 -15.24 12.33 -13.95
CA LYS A 71 -16.49 12.92 -13.46
C LYS A 71 -17.28 11.91 -12.60
N ASN A 72 -17.54 10.72 -13.15
CA ASN A 72 -18.24 9.65 -12.45
C ASN A 72 -17.52 9.24 -11.15
N PHE A 73 -16.18 9.12 -11.20
CA PHE A 73 -15.33 8.88 -10.04
C PHE A 73 -15.53 9.94 -8.94
N ASN A 74 -15.44 11.22 -9.32
CA ASN A 74 -15.60 12.33 -8.38
C ASN A 74 -17.00 12.35 -7.77
N GLU A 75 -18.04 12.12 -8.56
CA GLU A 75 -19.41 12.06 -8.05
C GLU A 75 -19.60 10.96 -6.99
N LYS A 76 -19.02 9.77 -7.23
CA LYS A 76 -19.10 8.64 -6.28
C LYS A 76 -18.27 8.88 -5.01
N ILE A 77 -17.09 9.46 -5.10
CA ILE A 77 -16.25 9.69 -3.91
C ILE A 77 -16.70 10.91 -3.10
N LEU A 78 -17.28 11.94 -3.73
CA LEU A 78 -17.80 13.12 -3.04
C LEU A 78 -19.06 12.84 -2.22
N THR A 79 -19.81 11.77 -2.52
CA THR A 79 -20.90 11.33 -1.62
C THR A 79 -20.35 10.82 -0.30
N ILE A 80 -19.17 10.21 -0.34
CA ILE A 80 -18.45 9.73 0.84
C ILE A 80 -17.93 10.92 1.67
N ASP A 81 -17.23 11.87 1.04
CA ASP A 81 -16.63 13.00 1.76
C ASP A 81 -17.69 13.85 2.49
N ARG A 82 -18.89 14.00 1.89
CA ARG A 82 -20.00 14.77 2.46
C ARG A 82 -20.58 14.12 3.71
N GLU A 83 -20.76 12.80 3.70
CA GLU A 83 -21.26 12.06 4.88
C GLU A 83 -20.23 12.03 6.01
N TYR A 84 -18.94 12.12 5.70
CA TYR A 84 -17.88 12.24 6.69
C TYR A 84 -17.70 13.64 7.27
N MET A 85 -18.12 14.68 6.54
CA MET A 85 -17.97 16.09 6.96
C MET A 85 -19.22 16.71 7.58
N GLU A 86 -20.38 16.06 7.50
CA GLU A 86 -21.55 16.48 8.29
C GLU A 86 -21.55 15.73 9.63
N PRO A 87 -21.04 16.32 10.73
CA PRO A 87 -21.46 15.84 12.03
C PRO A 87 -22.97 15.95 12.05
N GLU A 88 -23.66 14.88 12.46
CA GLU A 88 -25.10 14.93 12.70
C GLU A 88 -25.38 16.21 13.48
N ALA A 89 -25.96 17.21 12.79
CA ALA A 89 -26.69 18.28 13.44
C ALA A 89 -27.95 17.62 14.00
N GLN A 90 -27.76 16.79 15.03
CA GLN A 90 -28.85 16.47 15.93
C GLN A 90 -29.27 17.80 16.50
N SER A 91 -30.41 18.25 16.00
CA SER A 91 -31.20 19.34 16.54
C SER A 91 -31.34 19.15 18.04
N TRP A 92 -30.42 19.72 18.80
CA TRP A 92 -30.73 20.13 20.15
C TRP A 92 -31.64 21.33 19.97
N SER A 93 -32.94 21.06 19.94
CA SER A 93 -33.96 22.07 20.20
C SER A 93 -33.72 22.59 21.62
N LEU A 94 -32.83 23.56 21.74
CA LEU A 94 -32.77 24.40 22.92
C LEU A 94 -34.07 25.21 22.93
N ASN A 95 -34.88 24.95 23.95
CA ASN A 95 -36.05 25.75 24.27
C ASN A 95 -35.72 27.24 24.20
N PRO A 96 -36.56 28.08 23.55
CA PRO A 96 -36.35 29.51 23.50
C PRO A 96 -36.82 30.12 24.82
N SER A 97 -35.91 30.26 25.78
CA SER A 97 -36.05 31.17 26.91
C SER A 97 -34.68 31.45 27.50
N ASP A 98 -33.98 32.43 26.95
CA ASP A 98 -33.69 33.64 27.72
C ASP A 98 -32.95 34.68 26.86
N SER A 99 -33.43 35.90 27.01
CA SER A 99 -33.04 37.14 26.35
C SER A 99 -31.61 37.58 26.68
N ASN A 100 -30.82 37.90 25.67
CA ASN A 100 -30.32 39.28 25.45
C ASN A 100 -29.51 39.42 24.14
N PRO A 101 -29.74 40.46 23.32
CA PRO A 101 -29.02 40.71 22.09
C PRO A 101 -27.90 41.73 22.31
N MET A 102 -26.67 41.45 21.92
CA MET A 102 -25.68 42.49 21.59
C MET A 102 -24.44 41.89 20.91
N GLY A 103 -24.08 42.45 19.76
CA GLY A 103 -22.73 42.29 19.19
C GLY A 103 -22.68 41.76 17.75
N SER A 104 -23.30 42.47 16.81
CA SER A 104 -23.01 42.33 15.38
C SER A 104 -21.63 42.92 15.06
N THR A 105 -20.69 42.11 14.58
CA THR A 105 -19.55 42.61 13.80
C THR A 105 -19.37 41.75 12.55
N SER A 106 -19.81 42.34 11.44
CA SER A 106 -19.46 42.00 10.07
C SER A 106 -17.94 42.02 9.86
N LEU A 107 -17.38 40.99 9.24
CA LEU A 107 -16.06 41.05 8.63
C LEU A 107 -16.19 40.86 7.12
N SER A 108 -15.89 41.96 6.43
CA SER A 108 -15.92 42.15 4.99
C SER A 108 -14.84 41.36 4.27
N SER A 109 -15.18 40.99 3.05
CA SER A 109 -14.30 40.49 2.00
C SER A 109 -13.35 41.56 1.42
N LYS A 110 -12.31 41.05 0.73
CA LYS A 110 -11.22 41.70 -0.05
C LYS A 110 -9.94 41.90 0.78
N SER A 111 -8.76 41.45 0.36
CA SER A 111 -8.19 41.31 -0.99
C SER A 111 -6.96 40.38 -1.02
N GLU A 112 -6.84 39.57 -2.07
CA GLU A 112 -5.59 38.95 -2.56
C GLU A 112 -4.64 40.03 -3.09
N VAL A 113 -3.31 39.89 -2.88
CA VAL A 113 -2.27 40.00 -3.92
C VAL A 113 -0.97 39.36 -3.37
N GLU A 114 -0.55 38.31 -4.07
CA GLU A 114 0.81 37.85 -4.41
C GLU A 114 1.95 37.98 -3.38
N ASP A 115 2.42 36.82 -2.91
CA ASP A 115 3.85 36.60 -2.67
C ASP A 115 4.25 35.20 -3.15
N SER A 116 4.90 35.19 -4.32
CA SER A 116 5.39 34.02 -5.04
C SER A 116 6.72 33.54 -4.44
N LYS A 117 6.65 32.78 -3.35
CA LYS A 117 7.65 31.77 -2.94
C LYS A 117 6.86 30.62 -2.33
N GLY A 118 6.87 29.46 -2.99
CA GLY A 118 6.12 28.26 -2.62
C GLY A 118 6.26 27.93 -1.14
N ASN A 119 5.26 28.35 -0.36
CA ASN A 119 5.27 28.20 1.07
C ASN A 119 4.79 26.78 1.38
N VAL A 120 5.66 26.03 2.06
CA VAL A 120 5.47 24.68 2.61
C VAL A 120 4.43 24.73 3.75
N ASN A 121 3.22 25.16 3.43
CA ASN A 121 2.04 25.21 4.32
C ASN A 121 0.98 24.19 3.90
N LEU A 122 1.34 23.25 3.02
CA LEU A 122 0.37 22.38 2.34
C LEU A 122 -0.32 21.38 3.28
N ILE A 123 0.25 21.03 4.45
CA ILE A 123 -0.44 20.17 5.43
C ILE A 123 -0.05 20.55 6.87
N SER A 124 -0.12 21.83 7.21
CA SER A 124 -0.05 22.28 8.60
C SER A 124 -1.45 22.51 9.15
N LYS A 125 -2.29 21.47 9.21
CA LYS A 125 -3.28 21.46 10.29
C LYS A 125 -2.48 21.20 11.57
N ASN A 126 -2.48 22.18 12.47
CA ASN A 126 -2.33 21.86 13.88
C ASN A 126 -3.33 20.73 14.14
N LEU A 127 -2.85 19.51 14.43
CA LEU A 127 -3.69 18.48 15.03
C LEU A 127 -4.33 19.19 16.22
N SER A 128 -5.61 19.56 16.06
CA SER A 128 -6.29 20.39 17.03
C SER A 128 -6.26 19.64 18.35
N GLN A 129 -6.14 20.34 19.48
CA GLN A 129 -6.17 19.77 20.85
C GLN A 129 -7.50 19.07 21.21
N PHE A 130 -8.31 18.70 20.23
CA PHE A 130 -9.51 17.89 20.38
C PHE A 130 -9.15 16.43 20.15
N SER A 131 -9.62 15.56 21.05
CA SER A 131 -9.59 14.11 20.85
C SER A 131 -10.24 13.78 19.51
N LEU A 132 -9.45 13.34 18.54
CA LEU A 132 -9.96 12.89 17.25
C LEU A 132 -10.83 11.65 17.46
N LYS A 133 -12.00 11.65 16.82
CA LYS A 133 -13.00 10.58 16.91
C LYS A 133 -12.90 9.64 15.72
N ARG A 134 -13.41 8.42 15.90
CA ARG A 134 -13.63 7.47 14.81
C ARG A 134 -14.53 8.07 13.71
N GLN A 135 -14.18 7.80 12.46
CA GLN A 135 -14.93 8.25 11.29
C GLN A 135 -16.04 7.24 10.95
N LYS A 136 -17.28 7.58 11.32
CA LYS A 136 -18.48 6.77 11.12
C LYS A 136 -18.60 6.33 9.65
N GLY A 137 -18.66 5.03 9.40
CA GLY A 137 -18.77 4.42 8.06
C GLY A 137 -17.45 4.24 7.32
N TYR A 138 -16.29 4.48 7.95
CA TYR A 138 -14.98 4.10 7.39
C TYR A 138 -14.50 2.78 7.99
N ILE A 139 -14.46 1.72 7.18
CA ILE A 139 -14.14 0.36 7.60
C ILE A 139 -12.90 -0.14 6.86
N VAL A 140 -11.96 -0.73 7.58
CA VAL A 140 -10.70 -1.23 7.03
C VAL A 140 -10.64 -2.75 7.14
N PHE A 141 -10.16 -3.42 6.08
CA PHE A 141 -9.80 -4.84 6.08
C PHE A 141 -8.30 -4.94 5.82
N GLU A 142 -7.54 -5.52 6.75
CA GLU A 142 -6.08 -5.57 6.68
C GLU A 142 -5.50 -6.89 7.19
N ASP A 143 -4.32 -7.28 6.73
CA ASP A 143 -3.57 -8.42 7.26
C ASP A 143 -2.42 -8.02 8.18
N GLY A 144 -2.47 -6.81 8.75
CA GLY A 144 -1.60 -6.33 9.82
C GLY A 144 -0.11 -6.36 9.48
N GLU A 145 0.24 -6.28 8.20
CA GLU A 145 1.63 -6.10 7.78
C GLU A 145 2.06 -4.64 8.02
N ASN A 146 3.38 -4.36 7.98
CA ASN A 146 3.89 -3.04 8.35
C ASN A 146 3.37 -1.89 7.46
N ASP A 147 3.06 -2.17 6.19
CA ASP A 147 2.44 -1.22 5.28
C ASP A 147 1.00 -0.86 5.65
N ASP A 148 0.24 -1.76 6.26
CA ASP A 148 -1.08 -1.45 6.83
C ASP A 148 -0.97 -0.39 7.93
N TYR A 149 -0.03 -0.60 8.86
CA TYR A 149 0.23 0.33 9.97
C TYR A 149 0.76 1.67 9.47
N LEU A 150 1.64 1.67 8.46
CA LEU A 150 2.11 2.92 7.84
C LEU A 150 0.96 3.69 7.19
N GLN A 151 0.08 3.01 6.44
CA GLN A 151 -1.08 3.67 5.85
C GLN A 151 -2.01 4.25 6.92
N ASN A 152 -2.30 3.49 7.98
CA ASN A 152 -3.15 3.96 9.07
C ASN A 152 -2.54 5.18 9.78
N TYR A 153 -1.22 5.19 10.01
CA TYR A 153 -0.53 6.33 10.64
C TYR A 153 -0.52 7.57 9.73
N LEU A 154 -0.38 7.39 8.41
CA LEU A 154 -0.48 8.49 7.45
C LEU A 154 -1.89 9.06 7.36
N GLY A 155 -2.91 8.19 7.29
CA GLY A 155 -4.32 8.62 7.30
C GLY A 155 -4.67 9.39 8.57
N TYR A 156 -4.16 8.94 9.72
CA TYR A 156 -4.27 9.67 10.97
C TYR A 156 -3.59 11.06 10.89
N LEU A 157 -2.31 11.14 10.52
CA LEU A 157 -1.53 12.38 10.59
C LEU A 157 -1.95 13.45 9.57
N TYR A 158 -2.42 13.04 8.38
CA TYR A 158 -2.61 13.94 7.24
C TYR A 158 -4.06 14.06 6.79
N ASP A 159 -4.98 13.29 7.37
CA ASP A 159 -6.41 13.33 7.07
C ASP A 159 -7.30 13.28 8.32
N ASP A 160 -6.71 13.31 9.53
CA ASP A 160 -7.42 13.14 10.81
C ASP A 160 -8.30 11.86 10.82
N ARG A 161 -7.93 10.86 10.01
CA ARG A 161 -8.79 9.71 9.70
C ARG A 161 -8.49 8.54 10.62
N ILE A 162 -9.48 8.19 11.43
CA ILE A 162 -9.46 7.02 12.30
C ILE A 162 -10.59 6.08 11.83
N PRO A 163 -10.28 4.82 11.45
CA PRO A 163 -11.31 3.83 11.12
C PRO A 163 -12.33 3.69 12.25
N GLU A 164 -13.59 3.50 11.89
CA GLU A 164 -14.59 3.07 12.86
C GLU A 164 -14.36 1.62 13.26
N MET A 165 -14.11 0.76 12.27
CA MET A 165 -13.85 -0.65 12.45
C MET A 165 -12.64 -1.09 11.62
N ILE A 166 -11.85 -2.00 12.20
CA ILE A 166 -10.77 -2.71 11.51
C ILE A 166 -11.03 -4.20 11.63
N ILE A 167 -11.13 -4.90 10.50
CA ILE A 167 -11.23 -6.34 10.43
C ILE A 167 -9.84 -6.88 10.11
N ILE A 168 -9.24 -7.56 11.09
CA ILE A 168 -7.91 -8.16 10.93
C ILE A 168 -8.00 -9.60 10.41
N CYS A 169 -7.46 -9.79 9.22
CA CYS A 169 -7.46 -11.06 8.51
C CYS A 169 -6.12 -11.79 8.72
N ARG A 170 -6.12 -13.12 8.57
CA ARG A 170 -4.90 -13.96 8.46
C ARG A 170 -3.95 -13.87 9.68
N GLY A 171 -2.79 -14.52 9.57
CA GLY A 171 -1.78 -14.58 10.64
C GLY A 171 -2.21 -15.35 11.88
N TYR A 172 -1.40 -15.26 12.93
CA TYR A 172 -1.71 -15.82 14.25
C TYR A 172 -2.71 -14.92 14.96
N SER A 173 -3.97 -15.35 15.10
CA SER A 173 -5.08 -14.47 15.48
C SER A 173 -4.85 -13.68 16.77
N LYS A 174 -4.35 -14.31 17.83
CA LYS A 174 -4.12 -13.61 19.11
C LYS A 174 -2.93 -12.65 19.03
N LEU A 175 -1.87 -13.03 18.31
CA LEU A 175 -0.71 -12.16 18.10
C LEU A 175 -1.08 -10.94 17.23
N ARG A 176 -1.78 -11.17 16.11
CA ARG A 176 -2.25 -10.15 15.17
C ARG A 176 -3.17 -9.14 15.84
N LEU A 177 -4.14 -9.63 16.63
CA LEU A 177 -5.01 -8.78 17.43
C LEU A 177 -4.19 -7.92 18.38
N LYS A 178 -3.28 -8.53 19.13
CA LYS A 178 -2.47 -7.79 20.10
C LYS A 178 -1.57 -6.74 19.44
N MET A 179 -1.04 -7.04 18.26
CA MET A 179 -0.23 -6.08 17.50
C MET A 179 -1.05 -4.90 16.98
N CYS A 180 -2.24 -5.14 16.43
CA CYS A 180 -3.14 -4.07 15.97
C CYS A 180 -3.61 -3.19 17.14
N GLU A 181 -4.01 -3.80 18.27
CA GLU A 181 -4.36 -3.08 19.51
C GLU A 181 -3.18 -2.22 19.98
N LYS A 182 -2.00 -2.82 20.10
CA LYS A 182 -0.80 -2.12 20.57
C LYS A 182 -0.40 -0.96 19.65
N PHE A 183 -0.53 -1.13 18.33
CA PHE A 183 -0.31 -0.05 17.38
C PHE A 183 -1.25 1.14 17.63
N TRP A 184 -2.56 0.90 17.77
CA TRP A 184 -3.51 1.98 18.03
C TRP A 184 -3.41 2.57 19.44
N GLU A 185 -3.06 1.77 20.44
CA GLU A 185 -2.71 2.24 21.79
C GLU A 185 -1.52 3.22 21.71
N MET A 186 -0.50 2.94 20.89
CA MET A 186 0.65 3.85 20.70
C MET A 186 0.21 5.18 20.09
N ILE A 187 -0.61 5.16 19.02
CA ILE A 187 -1.14 6.38 18.41
C ILE A 187 -1.99 7.17 19.40
N SER A 188 -2.90 6.50 20.11
CA SER A 188 -3.77 7.12 21.10
C SER A 188 -2.99 7.77 22.24
N ASN A 189 -1.92 7.11 22.72
CA ASN A 189 -1.05 7.68 23.75
C ASN A 189 -0.22 8.87 23.26
N GLU A 190 0.23 8.86 22.00
CA GLU A 190 1.00 9.95 21.41
C GLU A 190 0.13 11.16 21.09
N HIS A 191 -1.12 10.95 20.67
CA HIS A 191 -1.93 11.99 20.06
C HIS A 191 -3.36 12.12 20.58
N GLN A 192 -3.71 11.43 21.67
CA GLN A 192 -5.01 11.51 22.36
C GLN A 192 -6.22 11.24 21.46
N CYS A 193 -6.18 10.16 20.69
CA CYS A 193 -7.26 9.79 19.77
C CYS A 193 -8.05 8.55 20.20
N GLU A 194 -9.25 8.36 19.65
CA GLU A 194 -9.99 7.11 19.83
C GLU A 194 -9.27 5.94 19.14
N ILE A 195 -9.31 4.77 19.77
CA ILE A 195 -8.84 3.50 19.17
C ILE A 195 -10.01 2.92 18.37
N PRO A 196 -9.87 2.49 17.10
CA PRO A 196 -10.92 1.82 16.33
C PRO A 196 -11.49 0.57 17.02
N GLN A 197 -12.68 0.13 16.63
CA GLN A 197 -13.13 -1.20 17.00
C GLN A 197 -12.37 -2.24 16.17
N ILE A 198 -11.55 -3.07 16.83
CA ILE A 198 -10.77 -4.11 16.16
C ILE A 198 -11.54 -5.44 16.25
N LEU A 199 -11.85 -6.03 15.10
CA LEU A 199 -12.61 -7.25 14.96
C LEU A 199 -11.79 -8.33 14.25
N MET A 200 -12.05 -9.59 14.60
CA MET A 200 -11.32 -10.73 14.04
C MET A 200 -11.99 -11.25 12.78
N GLY A 201 -11.27 -11.23 11.65
CA GLY A 201 -11.67 -11.91 10.42
C GLY A 201 -11.20 -13.36 10.37
N ALA A 202 -11.53 -14.05 9.29
CA ALA A 202 -11.10 -15.38 8.95
C ALA A 202 -9.58 -15.48 8.77
N GLN A 203 -9.06 -16.70 8.94
CA GLN A 203 -7.67 -17.00 8.59
C GLN A 203 -7.51 -17.17 7.07
N GLY A 204 -8.55 -17.67 6.38
CA GLY A 204 -8.49 -18.07 4.99
C GLY A 204 -7.72 -19.38 4.77
N LYS A 205 -7.81 -19.93 3.55
CA LYS A 205 -7.32 -21.29 3.20
C LYS A 205 -5.79 -21.39 3.03
N ARG A 206 -5.03 -20.30 3.17
CA ARG A 206 -3.57 -20.28 2.92
C ARG A 206 -2.75 -20.51 4.19
N GLU A 207 -1.59 -21.11 4.01
CA GLU A 207 -0.60 -21.31 5.07
C GLU A 207 0.00 -19.98 5.55
N THR A 208 0.40 -19.98 6.82
CA THR A 208 1.16 -18.92 7.49
C THR A 208 2.39 -18.49 6.67
N LYS A 209 2.54 -17.19 6.44
CA LYS A 209 3.67 -16.58 5.75
C LYS A 209 4.84 -16.36 6.70
N LEU A 210 6.02 -16.05 6.12
CA LEU A 210 7.19 -15.67 6.91
C LEU A 210 6.94 -14.45 7.82
N PHE A 211 6.15 -13.47 7.34
CA PHE A 211 5.83 -12.28 8.11
C PHE A 211 5.12 -12.63 9.41
N ASP A 212 4.09 -13.49 9.37
CA ASP A 212 3.31 -13.90 10.53
C ASP A 212 4.19 -14.49 11.66
N ILE A 213 5.32 -15.12 11.32
CA ILE A 213 6.25 -15.68 12.31
C ILE A 213 7.11 -14.58 12.95
N MET A 214 7.46 -13.56 12.17
CA MET A 214 8.30 -12.43 12.60
C MET A 214 7.51 -11.29 13.24
N GLU A 215 6.19 -11.35 13.15
CA GLU A 215 5.28 -10.39 13.75
C GLU A 215 5.54 -10.23 15.25
N GLY A 216 5.58 -9.00 15.73
CA GLY A 216 5.83 -8.65 17.13
C GLY A 216 7.26 -8.84 17.63
N VAL A 217 8.19 -9.35 16.82
CA VAL A 217 9.61 -9.47 17.22
C VAL A 217 10.19 -8.09 17.55
N GLY A 218 10.80 -7.96 18.73
CA GLY A 218 11.36 -6.70 19.23
C GLY A 218 10.32 -5.70 19.75
N VAL A 219 9.04 -6.07 19.74
CA VAL A 219 7.91 -5.20 20.16
C VAL A 219 7.12 -5.85 21.29
N ILE A 220 6.90 -7.15 21.23
CA ILE A 220 6.28 -7.98 22.27
C ILE A 220 7.39 -8.83 22.90
N ASP A 221 7.35 -8.98 24.22
CA ASP A 221 8.24 -9.91 24.93
C ASP A 221 8.19 -11.31 24.30
N GLU A 222 9.33 -11.98 24.12
CA GLU A 222 9.37 -13.23 23.35
C GLU A 222 8.55 -14.35 24.01
N THR A 223 8.50 -14.42 25.35
CA THR A 223 7.69 -15.45 26.03
C THR A 223 6.20 -15.18 25.81
N GLU A 224 5.78 -13.92 25.92
CA GLU A 224 4.40 -13.52 25.63
C GLU A 224 4.04 -13.73 24.16
N ARG A 225 4.94 -13.38 23.24
CA ARG A 225 4.76 -13.54 21.80
C ARG A 225 4.53 -14.99 21.43
N GLN A 226 5.33 -15.91 21.98
CA GLN A 226 5.15 -17.35 21.77
C GLN A 226 3.84 -17.85 22.36
N ARG A 227 3.46 -17.40 23.55
CA ARG A 227 2.17 -17.72 24.16
C ARG A 227 1.00 -17.29 23.27
N LEU A 228 1.06 -16.10 22.67
CA LEU A 228 0.03 -15.60 21.75
C LEU A 228 -0.02 -16.41 20.44
N ILE A 229 1.13 -16.85 19.92
CA ILE A 229 1.16 -17.76 18.76
C ILE A 229 0.51 -19.09 19.09
N GLU A 230 0.89 -19.70 20.21
CA GLU A 230 0.37 -21.01 20.64
C GLU A 230 -1.12 -20.97 20.99
N ALA A 231 -1.59 -19.86 21.56
CA ALA A 231 -3.00 -19.63 21.88
C ALA A 231 -3.85 -19.17 20.68
N SER A 232 -3.25 -19.01 19.49
CA SER A 232 -3.99 -18.60 18.30
C SER A 232 -4.93 -19.72 17.84
N LEU A 233 -6.12 -19.29 17.43
CA LEU A 233 -7.18 -20.16 16.94
C LEU A 233 -6.71 -20.87 15.68
N ASP A 234 -7.12 -22.13 15.53
CA ASP A 234 -6.97 -22.82 14.26
C ASP A 234 -7.92 -22.26 13.19
N PHE A 235 -7.73 -22.70 11.95
CA PHE A 235 -8.54 -22.27 10.80
C PHE A 235 -10.05 -22.46 11.04
N GLN A 236 -10.48 -23.61 11.57
CA GLN A 236 -11.91 -23.92 11.73
C GLN A 236 -12.54 -23.06 12.83
N GLN A 237 -11.85 -22.92 13.96
CA GLN A 237 -12.30 -22.09 15.07
C GLN A 237 -12.41 -20.62 14.64
N ARG A 238 -11.41 -20.13 13.88
CA ARG A 238 -11.40 -18.75 13.41
C ARG A 238 -12.49 -18.46 12.38
N GLU A 239 -12.82 -19.39 11.49
CA GLU A 239 -13.96 -19.26 10.58
C GLU A 239 -15.31 -19.18 11.31
N ILE A 240 -15.44 -19.83 12.47
CA ILE A 240 -16.65 -19.72 13.30
C ILE A 240 -16.74 -18.34 13.95
N GLU A 241 -15.64 -17.87 14.54
CA GLU A 241 -15.59 -16.55 15.19
C GLU A 241 -15.81 -15.41 14.18
N ALA A 242 -15.26 -15.52 12.97
CA ALA A 242 -15.42 -14.54 11.92
C ALA A 242 -16.89 -14.33 11.50
N LYS A 243 -17.75 -15.34 11.62
CA LYS A 243 -19.19 -15.17 11.30
C LYS A 243 -19.89 -14.15 12.20
N GLU A 244 -19.48 -14.06 13.46
CA GLU A 244 -20.01 -13.04 14.36
C GLU A 244 -19.52 -11.66 13.96
N THR A 245 -18.24 -11.53 13.61
CA THR A 245 -17.69 -10.30 13.00
C THR A 245 -18.50 -9.89 11.77
N TYR A 246 -18.83 -10.83 10.87
CA TYR A 246 -19.59 -10.51 9.65
C TYR A 246 -20.99 -10.02 9.97
N ARG A 247 -21.66 -10.61 10.98
CA ARG A 247 -22.97 -10.14 11.46
C ARG A 247 -22.88 -8.73 12.03
N ILE A 248 -21.94 -8.48 12.94
CA ILE A 248 -21.74 -7.16 13.56
C ILE A 248 -21.53 -6.08 12.49
N VAL A 249 -20.65 -6.35 11.52
CA VAL A 249 -20.35 -5.40 10.45
C VAL A 249 -21.55 -5.22 9.51
N THR A 250 -22.25 -6.30 9.16
CA THR A 250 -23.46 -6.25 8.32
C THR A 250 -24.55 -5.41 8.98
N ASP A 251 -24.87 -5.72 10.24
CA ASP A 251 -25.91 -5.03 11.02
C ASP A 251 -25.57 -3.54 11.16
N HIS A 252 -24.28 -3.21 11.35
CA HIS A 252 -23.81 -1.82 11.38
C HIS A 252 -23.97 -1.11 10.03
N ILE A 253 -23.53 -1.71 8.92
CA ILE A 253 -23.64 -1.12 7.57
C ILE A 253 -25.11 -0.82 7.20
N LEU A 254 -26.05 -1.67 7.64
CA LEU A 254 -27.48 -1.43 7.42
C LEU A 254 -28.00 -0.16 8.09
N THR A 255 -27.36 0.32 9.17
CA THR A 255 -27.72 1.57 9.85
C THR A 255 -27.17 2.84 9.17
N LEU A 256 -26.27 2.68 8.19
CA LEU A 256 -25.56 3.77 7.54
C LEU A 256 -26.13 4.06 6.14
N ASN A 257 -25.99 5.30 5.67
CA ASN A 257 -26.37 5.66 4.31
C ASN A 257 -25.34 5.12 3.30
N LYS A 258 -24.07 5.46 3.51
CA LYS A 258 -22.92 4.93 2.77
C LYS A 258 -21.81 4.47 3.70
N VAL A 259 -20.93 3.61 3.15
CA VAL A 259 -19.68 3.19 3.78
C VAL A 259 -18.53 3.22 2.78
N SER A 260 -17.36 3.65 3.25
CA SER A 260 -16.09 3.48 2.54
C SER A 260 -15.34 2.31 3.13
N ILE A 261 -14.92 1.40 2.24
CA ILE A 261 -14.14 0.23 2.58
C ILE A 261 -12.72 0.43 2.07
N ALA A 262 -11.73 0.46 2.96
CA ALA A 262 -10.33 0.29 2.58
C ALA A 262 -9.97 -1.20 2.68
N LEU A 263 -9.86 -1.87 1.54
CA LEU A 263 -9.47 -3.27 1.46
C LEU A 263 -7.98 -3.37 1.15
N LYS A 264 -7.18 -3.76 2.14
CA LYS A 264 -5.71 -3.91 2.02
C LYS A 264 -5.24 -5.36 1.93
N THR A 265 -6.19 -6.29 1.99
CA THR A 265 -5.94 -7.74 1.93
C THR A 265 -6.84 -8.41 0.88
N ALA A 266 -6.92 -9.73 0.91
CA ALA A 266 -7.86 -10.49 0.11
C ALA A 266 -9.32 -10.21 0.54
N PRO A 267 -10.30 -10.23 -0.37
CA PRO A 267 -11.68 -9.85 -0.07
C PRO A 267 -12.49 -10.97 0.60
N THR A 268 -11.86 -11.99 1.17
CA THR A 268 -12.54 -13.16 1.74
C THR A 268 -13.64 -12.76 2.72
N ASP A 269 -13.29 -11.99 3.75
CA ASP A 269 -14.21 -11.51 4.78
C ASP A 269 -15.22 -10.49 4.23
N LEU A 270 -14.75 -9.53 3.44
CA LEU A 270 -15.59 -8.49 2.84
C LEU A 270 -16.69 -9.11 1.98
N TYR A 271 -16.37 -10.14 1.19
CA TYR A 271 -17.33 -10.75 0.30
C TYR A 271 -18.39 -11.56 1.05
N GLU A 272 -18.07 -12.18 2.18
CA GLU A 272 -19.09 -12.79 3.05
C GLU A 272 -20.06 -11.73 3.61
N ILE A 273 -19.57 -10.55 3.98
CA ILE A 273 -20.43 -9.42 4.39
C ILE A 273 -21.31 -8.95 3.22
N VAL A 274 -20.76 -8.84 2.01
CA VAL A 274 -21.54 -8.51 0.80
C VAL A 274 -22.66 -9.52 0.55
N LYS A 275 -22.41 -10.82 0.75
CA LYS A 275 -23.46 -11.85 0.63
C LYS A 275 -24.57 -11.67 1.67
N LEU A 276 -24.22 -11.36 2.92
CA LEU A 276 -25.18 -11.15 4.00
C LEU A 276 -26.05 -9.91 3.78
N LEU A 277 -25.47 -8.82 3.27
CA LEU A 277 -26.22 -7.61 2.89
C LEU A 277 -27.11 -7.84 1.66
N GLY A 278 -26.67 -8.67 0.72
CA GLY A 278 -27.24 -8.76 -0.61
C GLY A 278 -26.63 -7.72 -1.56
N LEU A 279 -26.46 -8.12 -2.83
CA LEU A 279 -25.72 -7.33 -3.83
C LEU A 279 -26.32 -5.95 -4.09
N GLU A 280 -27.65 -5.82 -4.09
CA GLU A 280 -28.31 -4.55 -4.34
C GLU A 280 -27.98 -3.52 -3.25
N ILE A 281 -28.10 -3.93 -1.98
CA ILE A 281 -27.74 -3.09 -0.83
C ILE A 281 -26.25 -2.78 -0.84
N ALA A 282 -25.40 -3.76 -1.13
CA ALA A 282 -23.95 -3.55 -1.19
C ALA A 282 -23.57 -2.53 -2.28
N ARG A 283 -24.15 -2.61 -3.48
CA ARG A 283 -23.93 -1.64 -4.58
C ARG A 283 -24.41 -0.24 -4.22
N GLU A 284 -25.51 -0.15 -3.48
CA GLU A 284 -26.05 1.11 -3.01
C GLU A 284 -25.18 1.71 -1.91
N LYS A 285 -24.77 0.94 -0.89
CA LYS A 285 -24.14 1.48 0.31
C LYS A 285 -22.62 1.55 0.25
N MET A 286 -21.95 0.65 -0.47
CA MET A 286 -20.50 0.50 -0.39
C MET A 286 -19.74 1.18 -1.51
N ILE A 287 -18.56 1.68 -1.18
CA ILE A 287 -17.51 2.04 -2.13
C ILE A 287 -16.18 1.47 -1.61
N ILE A 288 -15.45 0.77 -2.46
CA ILE A 288 -14.27 -0.02 -2.07
C ILE A 288 -13.00 0.59 -2.69
N GLY A 289 -12.03 0.98 -1.86
CA GLY A 289 -10.65 1.17 -2.29
C GLY A 289 -9.84 -0.10 -2.03
N TRP A 290 -9.41 -0.79 -3.08
CA TRP A 290 -8.67 -2.05 -2.96
C TRP A 290 -7.18 -1.86 -3.28
N ALA A 291 -6.34 -2.05 -2.27
CA ALA A 291 -4.89 -1.91 -2.38
C ALA A 291 -4.25 -3.11 -3.04
N SER A 292 -3.52 -2.83 -4.13
CA SER A 292 -2.66 -3.77 -4.84
C SER A 292 -3.27 -5.18 -4.99
N PRO A 293 -4.54 -5.30 -5.45
CA PRO A 293 -5.16 -6.61 -5.64
C PRO A 293 -4.32 -7.47 -6.56
N ALA A 294 -3.64 -6.86 -7.52
CA ALA A 294 -2.93 -7.61 -8.53
C ALA A 294 -1.78 -6.80 -9.16
N GLY A 295 -0.85 -7.51 -9.78
CA GLY A 295 0.22 -6.91 -10.55
C GLY A 295 -0.09 -7.04 -12.03
N PHE A 296 -0.37 -5.94 -12.69
CA PHE A 296 -0.69 -5.93 -14.12
C PHE A 296 0.52 -6.41 -14.94
N VAL A 297 0.30 -7.35 -15.85
CA VAL A 297 1.36 -7.92 -16.69
C VAL A 297 0.91 -7.82 -18.14
N GLU A 298 1.73 -7.14 -18.94
CA GLU A 298 1.55 -7.11 -20.39
C GLU A 298 1.84 -8.50 -20.96
N LYS A 299 0.87 -9.10 -21.67
CA LYS A 299 1.04 -10.35 -22.40
C LYS A 299 0.93 -10.12 -23.91
N PRO A 300 1.47 -11.02 -24.75
CA PRO A 300 1.46 -10.83 -26.21
C PRO A 300 0.07 -10.61 -26.82
N ASP A 301 -0.95 -11.27 -26.26
CA ASP A 301 -2.33 -11.27 -26.75
C ASP A 301 -3.19 -10.12 -26.20
N GLY A 302 -2.75 -9.39 -25.18
CA GLY A 302 -3.58 -8.36 -24.55
C GLY A 302 -3.01 -7.79 -23.26
N LEU A 303 -3.72 -6.82 -22.67
CA LEU A 303 -3.43 -6.34 -21.33
C LEU A 303 -4.21 -7.20 -20.33
N HIS A 304 -3.47 -8.03 -19.59
CA HIS A 304 -4.02 -8.89 -18.55
C HIS A 304 -3.66 -8.31 -17.19
N ILE A 305 -4.56 -8.46 -16.23
CA ILE A 305 -4.15 -8.38 -14.84
C ILE A 305 -3.65 -9.77 -14.45
N PHE A 306 -2.38 -9.88 -14.10
CA PHE A 306 -1.93 -11.06 -13.40
C PHE A 306 -2.27 -10.86 -11.92
N ALA A 307 -3.24 -11.62 -11.42
CA ALA A 307 -3.54 -11.66 -10.00
C ALA A 307 -2.23 -11.83 -9.20
N LYS A 308 -1.95 -10.97 -8.22
CA LYS A 308 -0.76 -11.08 -7.34
C LYS A 308 -1.12 -10.67 -5.93
N PHE A 309 -0.41 -11.20 -4.94
CA PHE A 309 -0.56 -10.80 -3.55
C PHE A 309 -2.00 -10.98 -3.05
N ASN A 310 -2.83 -9.94 -3.02
CA ASN A 310 -4.16 -9.96 -2.41
C ASN A 310 -5.22 -10.73 -3.21
N PHE A 311 -5.18 -10.70 -4.54
CA PHE A 311 -6.15 -11.44 -5.35
C PHE A 311 -5.91 -12.96 -5.33
N GLU A 312 -4.64 -13.38 -5.40
CA GLU A 312 -4.31 -14.82 -5.40
C GLU A 312 -4.57 -15.51 -4.06
N GLN A 313 -4.68 -14.70 -3.02
CA GLN A 313 -4.87 -15.14 -1.66
C GLN A 313 -6.27 -15.73 -1.45
N ASP A 314 -7.25 -15.36 -2.28
CA ASP A 314 -8.55 -16.00 -2.42
C ASP A 314 -9.19 -15.65 -3.78
N TYR A 315 -8.99 -16.49 -4.79
CA TYR A 315 -9.46 -16.21 -6.15
C TYR A 315 -10.98 -16.15 -6.24
N GLU A 316 -11.69 -17.02 -5.51
CA GLU A 316 -13.15 -17.12 -5.59
C GLU A 316 -13.77 -15.81 -5.09
N ALA A 317 -13.44 -15.43 -3.85
CA ALA A 317 -13.90 -14.15 -3.30
C ALA A 317 -13.46 -12.95 -4.14
N SER A 318 -12.26 -13.00 -4.72
CA SER A 318 -11.73 -11.92 -5.56
C SER A 318 -12.46 -11.75 -6.88
N TYR A 319 -12.75 -12.85 -7.58
CA TYR A 319 -13.54 -12.81 -8.81
C TYR A 319 -14.98 -12.40 -8.53
N ASP A 320 -15.54 -12.89 -7.45
CA ASP A 320 -16.92 -12.59 -7.09
C ASP A 320 -17.08 -11.12 -6.66
N LEU A 321 -16.12 -10.57 -5.90
CA LEU A 321 -16.13 -9.16 -5.53
C LEU A 321 -16.00 -8.27 -6.78
N ILE A 322 -15.12 -8.60 -7.73
CA ILE A 322 -15.06 -7.87 -9.01
C ILE A 322 -16.39 -7.94 -9.78
N SER A 323 -17.02 -9.11 -9.79
CA SER A 323 -18.27 -9.34 -10.52
C SER A 323 -19.49 -8.73 -9.82
N SER A 324 -19.33 -8.25 -8.59
CA SER A 324 -20.41 -7.67 -7.79
C SER A 324 -20.90 -6.32 -8.32
N GLU A 325 -20.13 -5.64 -9.17
CA GLU A 325 -20.42 -4.29 -9.69
C GLU A 325 -20.54 -3.20 -8.59
N ILE A 326 -20.06 -3.48 -7.38
CA ILE A 326 -19.91 -2.48 -6.32
C ILE A 326 -18.89 -1.43 -6.78
N PRO A 327 -19.15 -0.12 -6.57
CA PRO A 327 -18.18 0.94 -6.86
C PRO A 327 -16.81 0.65 -6.24
N MET A 328 -15.77 0.58 -7.07
CA MET A 328 -14.46 0.11 -6.65
C MET A 328 -13.30 0.82 -7.35
N TYR A 329 -12.29 1.20 -6.58
CA TYR A 329 -11.04 1.79 -7.05
C TYR A 329 -9.90 0.82 -6.79
N LEU A 330 -9.11 0.53 -7.81
CA LEU A 330 -7.93 -0.32 -7.66
C LEU A 330 -6.68 0.55 -7.64
N THR A 331 -5.88 0.42 -6.59
CA THR A 331 -4.54 1.02 -6.51
C THR A 331 -3.47 -0.06 -6.71
N GLY A 332 -2.26 0.34 -7.09
CA GLY A 332 -1.16 -0.60 -7.18
C GLY A 332 0.11 -0.05 -7.81
N LYS A 333 1.25 -0.66 -7.46
CA LYS A 333 2.60 -0.24 -7.86
C LYS A 333 2.84 -0.16 -9.38
N SER A 334 2.06 -0.89 -10.17
CA SER A 334 2.13 -0.88 -11.65
C SER A 334 1.07 0.01 -12.30
N LEU A 335 0.06 0.45 -11.55
CA LEU A 335 -1.07 1.24 -12.05
C LEU A 335 -0.81 2.74 -11.90
N SER A 336 -0.27 3.16 -10.76
CA SER A 336 -0.14 4.56 -10.43
C SER A 336 1.09 5.25 -11.04
N ASP A 337 1.95 4.54 -11.78
CA ASP A 337 3.28 5.02 -12.22
C ASP A 337 4.03 5.85 -11.14
N THR A 338 3.86 5.49 -9.86
CA THR A 338 4.46 6.27 -8.77
C THR A 338 5.96 6.09 -8.83
N ARG A 339 6.72 7.17 -8.71
CA ARG A 339 8.17 7.13 -8.56
C ARG A 339 8.56 6.53 -7.20
N THR A 340 7.67 6.60 -6.23
CA THR A 340 7.83 6.05 -4.88
C THR A 340 7.67 4.54 -4.89
N LYS A 341 8.80 3.82 -4.81
CA LYS A 341 8.83 2.36 -4.92
C LYS A 341 8.93 1.62 -3.59
N ALA A 342 9.40 2.28 -2.54
CA ALA A 342 9.59 1.74 -1.20
C ALA A 342 9.79 2.87 -0.17
N PHE A 343 9.58 2.59 1.11
CA PHE A 343 9.98 3.46 2.21
C PHE A 343 11.41 3.08 2.65
N ILE A 344 12.40 3.85 2.16
CA ILE A 344 13.83 3.53 2.31
C ILE A 344 14.66 4.82 2.23
N ALA A 345 15.75 4.86 2.99
CA ALA A 345 16.64 6.00 3.07
C ALA A 345 17.36 6.25 1.74
N LYS A 346 17.59 7.53 1.42
CA LYS A 346 18.26 8.00 0.20
C LYS A 346 19.63 7.35 0.00
N GLU A 347 20.40 7.21 1.07
CA GLU A 347 21.74 6.63 1.07
C GLU A 347 21.71 5.15 0.69
N HIS A 348 20.72 4.41 1.17
CA HIS A 348 20.55 2.98 0.88
C HIS A 348 20.07 2.75 -0.56
N VAL A 349 19.25 3.65 -1.10
CA VAL A 349 18.76 3.57 -2.47
C VAL A 349 19.89 3.58 -3.49
N ILE A 350 20.96 4.35 -3.26
CA ILE A 350 22.14 4.41 -4.14
C ILE A 350 22.73 3.01 -4.34
N LYS A 351 23.00 2.31 -3.23
CA LYS A 351 23.52 0.92 -3.27
C LYS A 351 22.51 -0.05 -3.89
N MET A 352 21.22 0.13 -3.61
CA MET A 352 20.16 -0.77 -4.07
C MET A 352 19.98 -0.76 -5.60
N ARG A 353 20.20 0.40 -6.25
CA ARG A 353 20.14 0.54 -7.71
C ARG A 353 21.18 -0.32 -8.43
N GLU A 354 22.31 -0.63 -7.80
CA GLU A 354 23.36 -1.50 -8.38
C GLU A 354 22.93 -2.97 -8.46
N VAL A 355 21.85 -3.34 -7.78
CA VAL A 355 21.40 -4.74 -7.64
C VAL A 355 19.98 -4.95 -8.13
N ASP A 356 19.15 -3.91 -8.12
CA ASP A 356 17.75 -4.00 -8.53
C ASP A 356 17.34 -2.74 -9.29
N GLU A 357 17.20 -2.89 -10.62
CA GLU A 357 16.75 -1.87 -11.57
C GLU A 357 15.43 -1.20 -11.17
N LYS A 358 14.60 -1.86 -10.35
CA LYS A 358 13.34 -1.27 -9.88
C LYS A 358 13.53 0.05 -9.09
N PHE A 359 14.74 0.33 -8.60
CA PHE A 359 15.06 1.57 -7.88
C PHE A 359 15.69 2.65 -8.75
N GLU A 360 15.88 2.40 -10.04
CA GLU A 360 16.31 3.41 -10.98
C GLU A 360 15.32 4.60 -10.95
N GLY A 361 15.85 5.82 -10.90
CA GLY A 361 15.04 7.05 -10.77
C GLY A 361 14.43 7.33 -9.39
N PHE A 362 14.22 6.34 -8.53
CA PHE A 362 13.64 6.56 -7.19
C PHE A 362 14.67 7.13 -6.22
N LYS A 363 14.44 8.30 -5.61
CA LYS A 363 15.47 9.01 -4.83
C LYS A 363 15.65 8.53 -3.38
N GLY A 364 14.65 7.86 -2.79
CA GLY A 364 14.63 7.58 -1.35
C GLY A 364 14.36 8.82 -0.50
N PHE A 365 14.36 8.65 0.82
CA PHE A 365 14.01 9.70 1.79
C PHE A 365 15.22 10.17 2.60
N GLU A 366 15.32 11.48 2.81
CA GLU A 366 16.40 12.10 3.59
C GLU A 366 16.14 11.94 5.08
N ASN A 367 17.20 11.81 5.88
CA ASN A 367 17.18 11.70 7.35
C ASN A 367 16.43 10.48 7.91
N LEU A 368 16.01 9.51 7.09
CA LEU A 368 15.25 8.35 7.56
C LEU A 368 16.10 7.46 8.49
N ILE A 369 17.40 7.35 8.24
CA ILE A 369 18.32 6.59 9.09
C ILE A 369 18.41 7.23 10.47
N GLU A 370 18.60 8.54 10.52
CA GLU A 370 18.64 9.35 11.74
C GLU A 370 17.33 9.20 12.51
N THR A 371 16.19 9.26 11.82
CA THR A 371 14.86 9.06 12.41
C THR A 371 14.70 7.69 13.05
N PHE A 372 15.20 6.63 12.42
CA PHE A 372 15.18 5.31 13.02
C PHE A 372 16.14 5.20 14.21
N LYS A 373 17.32 5.82 14.15
CA LYS A 373 18.27 5.86 15.28
C LYS A 373 17.70 6.60 16.49
N SER A 374 16.91 7.65 16.26
CA SER A 374 16.27 8.45 17.31
C SER A 374 14.84 8.00 17.64
N ALA A 375 14.37 6.89 17.08
CA ALA A 375 13.02 6.43 17.30
C ALA A 375 12.79 6.12 18.78
N LYS A 376 11.79 6.76 19.38
CA LYS A 376 11.40 6.53 20.78
C LYS A 376 11.02 5.06 20.97
N THR A 377 11.62 4.39 21.96
CA THR A 377 11.20 3.05 22.38
C THR A 377 9.70 3.03 22.67
N GLY A 378 8.99 2.09 22.03
CA GLY A 378 7.54 1.97 22.17
C GLY A 378 6.71 2.96 21.35
N GLY A 379 7.31 3.76 20.48
CA GLY A 379 6.58 4.55 19.47
C GLY A 379 6.38 3.80 18.14
N PHE A 380 5.63 4.40 17.21
CA PHE A 380 5.32 3.80 15.91
C PHE A 380 6.59 3.40 15.11
N LEU A 381 7.54 4.32 14.98
CA LEU A 381 8.78 4.07 14.21
C LEU A 381 9.64 2.95 14.81
N HIS A 382 9.62 2.78 16.13
CA HIS A 382 10.26 1.66 16.81
C HIS A 382 9.60 0.34 16.41
N LEU A 383 8.27 0.25 16.47
CA LEU A 383 7.51 -0.92 16.01
C LEU A 383 7.84 -1.25 14.55
N TYR A 384 7.72 -0.25 13.66
CA TYR A 384 7.94 -0.41 12.23
C TYR A 384 9.36 -0.93 11.92
N LEU A 385 10.38 -0.30 12.53
CA LEU A 385 11.78 -0.69 12.37
C LEU A 385 12.03 -2.14 12.79
N HIS A 386 11.60 -2.52 13.99
CA HIS A 386 11.91 -3.84 14.55
C HIS A 386 11.25 -4.97 13.76
N VAL A 387 9.97 -4.82 13.43
CA VAL A 387 9.24 -5.82 12.64
C VAL A 387 9.82 -5.93 11.23
N GLN A 388 10.11 -4.80 10.56
CA GLN A 388 10.63 -4.84 9.19
C GLN A 388 12.03 -5.44 9.13
N ARG A 389 12.90 -5.10 10.09
CA ARG A 389 14.24 -5.70 10.21
C ARG A 389 14.16 -7.20 10.47
N ALA A 390 13.30 -7.64 11.40
CA ALA A 390 13.11 -9.06 11.69
C ALA A 390 12.68 -9.82 10.42
N PHE A 391 11.70 -9.28 9.70
CA PHE A 391 11.25 -9.85 8.43
C PHE A 391 12.36 -9.92 7.37
N GLN A 392 13.12 -8.84 7.16
CA GLN A 392 14.21 -8.80 6.18
C GLN A 392 15.35 -9.76 6.54
N ASN A 393 15.75 -9.81 7.81
CA ASN A 393 16.77 -10.74 8.30
C ASN A 393 16.35 -12.19 8.10
N ALA A 394 15.09 -12.51 8.44
CA ALA A 394 14.55 -13.84 8.20
C ALA A 394 14.49 -14.18 6.70
N ARG A 395 14.12 -13.22 5.83
CA ARG A 395 14.16 -13.40 4.38
C ARG A 395 15.56 -13.75 3.88
N VAL A 396 16.59 -13.06 4.37
CA VAL A 396 18.00 -13.35 4.02
C VAL A 396 18.39 -14.73 4.52
N TYR A 397 18.09 -15.05 5.78
CA TYR A 397 18.41 -16.33 6.39
C TYR A 397 17.79 -17.51 5.61
N PHE A 398 16.47 -17.47 5.38
CA PHE A 398 15.78 -18.52 4.64
C PHE A 398 16.24 -18.59 3.19
N ALA A 399 16.55 -17.46 2.55
CA ALA A 399 17.11 -17.45 1.20
C ALA A 399 18.47 -18.16 1.13
N LYS A 400 19.37 -17.94 2.09
CA LYS A 400 20.66 -18.66 2.17
C LYS A 400 20.42 -20.17 2.31
N LYS A 401 19.55 -20.59 3.24
CA LYS A 401 19.21 -22.01 3.42
C LYS A 401 18.57 -22.64 2.18
N THR A 402 17.72 -21.91 1.45
CA THR A 402 17.18 -22.40 0.17
C THR A 402 18.29 -22.58 -0.87
N ILE A 403 19.25 -21.65 -0.97
CA ILE A 403 20.38 -21.77 -1.91
C ILE A 403 21.23 -22.99 -1.58
N ASP A 404 21.55 -23.22 -0.31
CA ASP A 404 22.31 -24.39 0.15
C ASP A 404 21.61 -25.69 -0.24
N TYR A 405 20.31 -25.79 0.06
CA TYR A 405 19.49 -26.94 -0.32
C TYR A 405 19.44 -27.16 -1.84
N LEU A 406 19.30 -26.09 -2.63
CA LEU A 406 19.30 -26.16 -4.10
C LEU A 406 20.67 -26.59 -4.67
N ASN A 407 21.77 -26.20 -4.03
CA ASN A 407 23.11 -26.66 -4.40
C ASN A 407 23.27 -28.16 -4.13
N GLU A 408 22.80 -28.64 -2.98
CA GLU A 408 22.79 -30.07 -2.67
C GLU A 408 21.96 -30.87 -3.68
N LEU A 409 20.78 -30.39 -4.04
CA LEU A 409 19.93 -30.99 -5.08
C LEU A 409 20.61 -31.01 -6.44
N SER A 410 21.35 -29.95 -6.79
CA SER A 410 22.05 -29.87 -8.09
C SER A 410 23.24 -30.82 -8.19
N ASN A 411 23.82 -31.19 -7.05
CA ASN A 411 25.02 -32.04 -6.96
C ASN A 411 24.70 -33.55 -6.80
N LYS A 412 23.45 -33.93 -6.47
CA LYS A 412 23.04 -35.33 -6.27
C LYS A 412 22.17 -35.82 -7.44
N ASN A 413 22.64 -36.82 -8.19
CA ASN A 413 21.88 -37.50 -9.26
C ASN A 413 20.80 -38.50 -8.77
N HIS A 414 20.32 -38.44 -7.51
CA HIS A 414 19.39 -39.45 -6.95
C HIS A 414 18.44 -38.92 -5.85
N PRO A 415 17.33 -39.64 -5.55
CA PRO A 415 16.13 -39.08 -4.93
C PRO A 415 16.30 -38.71 -3.46
N ILE A 416 15.50 -37.71 -3.10
CA ILE A 416 15.52 -36.91 -1.89
C ILE A 416 14.96 -37.72 -0.73
N LYS A 417 15.79 -38.17 0.22
CA LYS A 417 15.27 -38.66 1.52
C LYS A 417 16.05 -38.22 2.76
N ASP A 418 17.33 -37.86 2.70
CA ASP A 418 18.10 -37.62 3.92
C ASP A 418 18.92 -36.33 3.87
N ILE A 419 18.28 -35.20 4.20
CA ILE A 419 18.97 -33.95 4.52
C ILE A 419 18.49 -33.52 5.90
N LYS A 420 19.38 -33.60 6.89
CA LYS A 420 19.13 -33.18 8.27
C LYS A 420 19.31 -31.67 8.39
N VAL A 421 18.32 -31.00 8.97
CA VAL A 421 18.40 -29.59 9.35
C VAL A 421 19.30 -29.46 10.58
N ASP A 422 20.32 -28.61 10.47
CA ASP A 422 21.15 -28.20 11.60
C ASP A 422 20.31 -27.34 12.58
N GLN A 423 20.02 -27.90 13.76
CA GLN A 423 19.07 -27.36 14.74
C GLN A 423 19.68 -26.22 15.59
N GLU A 424 21.01 -26.07 15.65
CA GLU A 424 21.67 -25.10 16.54
C GLU A 424 21.51 -23.64 16.12
N ALA A 425 21.26 -23.37 14.82
CA ALA A 425 21.02 -22.00 14.31
C ALA A 425 19.55 -21.54 14.44
N LEU A 426 18.63 -22.45 14.79
CA LEU A 426 17.17 -22.23 14.78
C LEU A 426 16.62 -22.31 16.21
N LYS A 427 16.90 -21.27 17.02
CA LYS A 427 16.44 -21.23 18.43
C LYS A 427 14.91 -21.19 18.61
N SER A 428 14.10 -21.12 17.54
CA SER A 428 12.65 -21.25 17.62
C SER A 428 12.15 -22.47 16.83
N LYS A 429 11.33 -23.30 17.49
CA LYS A 429 10.60 -24.45 16.91
C LYS A 429 9.90 -24.08 15.58
N PHE A 430 9.33 -22.87 15.52
CA PHE A 430 8.63 -22.34 14.35
C PHE A 430 9.52 -22.12 13.13
N ALA A 431 10.77 -21.68 13.31
CA ALA A 431 11.68 -21.45 12.19
C ALA A 431 12.12 -22.77 11.53
N ILE A 432 12.21 -23.87 12.31
CA ILE A 432 12.42 -25.23 11.80
C ILE A 432 11.20 -25.67 10.97
N GLU A 433 10.00 -25.57 11.53
CA GLU A 433 8.76 -25.96 10.86
C GLU A 433 8.54 -25.18 9.55
N TYR A 434 8.84 -23.88 9.53
CA TYR A 434 8.75 -23.07 8.33
C TYR A 434 9.73 -23.51 7.23
N PHE A 435 10.97 -23.83 7.60
CA PHE A 435 11.95 -24.31 6.64
C PHE A 435 11.52 -25.64 6.02
N GLU A 436 11.01 -26.57 6.82
CA GLU A 436 10.51 -27.86 6.33
C GLU A 436 9.31 -27.69 5.39
N LYS A 437 8.35 -26.83 5.71
CA LYS A 437 7.23 -26.50 4.81
C LYS A 437 7.72 -25.91 3.49
N MET A 438 8.67 -24.98 3.56
CA MET A 438 9.28 -24.37 2.37
C MET A 438 9.99 -25.42 1.50
N LYS A 439 10.74 -26.34 2.11
CA LYS A 439 11.39 -27.46 1.43
C LYS A 439 10.37 -28.37 0.74
N GLN A 440 9.32 -28.80 1.44
CA GLN A 440 8.24 -29.62 0.88
C GLN A 440 7.54 -28.92 -0.30
N GLY A 441 7.26 -27.61 -0.16
CA GLY A 441 6.67 -26.80 -1.22
C GLY A 441 7.57 -26.70 -2.46
N LEU A 442 8.88 -26.57 -2.25
CA LEU A 442 9.87 -26.55 -3.32
C LEU A 442 9.96 -27.91 -4.02
N GLU A 443 10.04 -29.01 -3.27
CA GLU A 443 10.07 -30.38 -3.80
C GLU A 443 8.83 -30.67 -4.64
N LYS A 444 7.63 -30.33 -4.14
CA LYS A 444 6.38 -30.44 -4.88
C LYS A 444 6.40 -29.60 -6.16
N SER A 445 6.89 -28.36 -6.10
CA SER A 445 7.00 -27.50 -7.29
C SER A 445 7.96 -28.05 -8.33
N LEU A 446 9.07 -28.69 -7.91
CA LEU A 446 10.06 -29.26 -8.82
C LEU A 446 9.56 -30.59 -9.41
N GLY A 447 8.85 -31.41 -8.64
CA GLY A 447 8.26 -32.68 -9.08
C GLY A 447 7.19 -32.54 -10.17
N ASN A 448 6.62 -31.34 -10.34
CA ASN A 448 5.62 -31.04 -11.37
C ASN A 448 6.21 -30.78 -12.76
N TYR A 449 7.54 -30.76 -12.92
CA TYR A 449 8.18 -30.50 -14.20
C TYR A 449 8.45 -31.79 -14.99
N PRO A 450 8.17 -31.80 -16.31
CA PRO A 450 8.19 -33.02 -17.11
C PRO A 450 9.59 -33.54 -17.45
N THR A 451 10.65 -32.73 -17.27
CA THR A 451 12.03 -33.13 -17.61
C THR A 451 13.05 -32.59 -16.59
N GLN A 452 14.20 -33.25 -16.51
CA GLN A 452 15.34 -32.84 -15.68
C GLN A 452 15.88 -31.45 -16.08
N ASP A 453 15.85 -31.09 -17.36
CA ASP A 453 16.30 -29.77 -17.82
C ASP A 453 15.36 -28.65 -17.36
N HIS A 454 14.05 -28.90 -17.31
CA HIS A 454 13.09 -27.96 -16.73
C HIS A 454 13.34 -27.77 -15.23
N VAL A 455 13.62 -28.86 -14.50
CA VAL A 455 13.98 -28.82 -13.08
C VAL A 455 15.26 -27.99 -12.89
N LYS A 456 16.34 -28.25 -13.64
CA LYS A 456 17.60 -27.48 -13.58
C LYS A 456 17.39 -25.99 -13.88
N SER A 457 16.62 -25.68 -14.93
CA SER A 457 16.27 -24.29 -15.29
C SER A 457 15.48 -23.60 -14.18
N LYS A 458 14.52 -24.30 -13.57
CA LYS A 458 13.75 -23.78 -12.44
C LYS A 458 14.61 -23.56 -11.21
N ILE A 459 15.46 -24.52 -10.84
CA ILE A 459 16.43 -24.40 -9.74
C ILE A 459 17.30 -23.16 -9.95
N LYS A 460 17.87 -22.98 -11.15
CA LYS A 460 18.68 -21.81 -11.49
C LYS A 460 17.90 -20.50 -11.28
N LYS A 461 16.66 -20.42 -11.77
CA LYS A 461 15.81 -19.22 -11.61
C LYS A 461 15.47 -18.94 -10.13
N ILE A 462 15.14 -19.97 -9.36
CA ILE A 462 14.85 -19.83 -7.92
C ILE A 462 16.12 -19.36 -7.19
N LYS A 463 17.26 -20.02 -7.42
CA LYS A 463 18.56 -19.65 -6.85
C LYS A 463 18.92 -18.19 -7.15
N GLN A 464 18.85 -17.77 -8.41
CA GLN A 464 19.12 -16.38 -8.79
C GLN A 464 18.22 -15.36 -8.06
N ARG A 465 16.94 -15.69 -7.86
CA ARG A 465 16.03 -14.83 -7.09
C ARG A 465 16.45 -14.73 -5.63
N HIS A 466 16.84 -15.84 -5.00
CA HIS A 466 17.30 -15.85 -3.61
C HIS A 466 18.67 -15.15 -3.47
N GLU A 467 19.60 -15.35 -4.40
CA GLU A 467 20.89 -14.65 -4.44
C GLU A 467 20.69 -13.14 -4.54
N LYS A 468 19.75 -12.68 -5.40
CA LYS A 468 19.37 -11.26 -5.48
C LYS A 468 18.84 -10.75 -4.13
N SER A 469 17.98 -11.49 -3.45
CA SER A 469 17.48 -11.12 -2.11
C SER A 469 18.59 -11.06 -1.05
N VAL A 470 19.50 -12.04 -1.03
CA VAL A 470 20.65 -12.07 -0.12
C VAL A 470 21.59 -10.89 -0.38
N LYS A 471 21.84 -10.55 -1.65
CA LYS A 471 22.65 -9.37 -1.98
C LYS A 471 21.98 -8.09 -1.50
N ARG A 472 20.71 -7.91 -1.89
CA ARG A 472 19.86 -6.74 -1.63
C ARG A 472 19.65 -6.43 -0.15
N TRP A 473 19.34 -7.44 0.67
CA TRP A 473 18.98 -7.26 2.09
C TRP A 473 20.04 -7.77 3.07
N GLY A 474 21.04 -8.50 2.59
CA GLY A 474 22.14 -9.02 3.40
C GLY A 474 23.42 -8.27 3.09
N SER A 475 24.18 -8.73 2.10
CA SER A 475 25.58 -8.33 1.92
C SER A 475 25.80 -6.82 1.66
N LEU A 476 24.84 -6.11 1.06
CA LEU A 476 24.98 -4.65 0.82
C LEU A 476 24.93 -3.81 2.10
N PHE A 477 24.27 -4.34 3.13
CA PHE A 477 23.93 -3.63 4.38
C PHE A 477 24.31 -4.47 5.60
N GLU A 478 25.32 -5.34 5.45
CA GLU A 478 25.77 -6.19 6.54
C GLU A 478 26.29 -5.34 7.70
N GLY A 479 25.71 -5.52 8.88
CA GLY A 479 26.01 -4.73 10.07
C GLY A 479 25.30 -3.37 10.15
N GLU A 480 24.45 -3.00 9.19
CA GLU A 480 23.69 -1.75 9.23
C GLU A 480 22.35 -1.94 9.96
N ASP A 481 22.33 -1.64 11.26
CA ASP A 481 21.16 -1.84 12.13
C ASP A 481 19.93 -0.96 11.81
N HIS A 482 20.03 -0.02 10.87
CA HIS A 482 18.95 0.91 10.53
C HIS A 482 18.56 0.82 9.06
N PHE A 483 19.03 -0.21 8.36
CA PHE A 483 18.57 -0.51 7.02
C PHE A 483 17.14 -1.10 7.06
N VAL A 484 16.23 -0.42 6.37
CA VAL A 484 14.82 -0.82 6.23
C VAL A 484 14.39 -0.58 4.79
N GLU A 485 13.77 -1.59 4.18
CA GLU A 485 12.99 -1.41 2.94
C GLU A 485 11.53 -1.72 3.24
N GLY A 486 10.73 -0.67 3.42
CA GLY A 486 9.29 -0.75 3.61
C GLY A 486 8.51 -0.83 2.31
N CYS A 487 7.39 -1.54 2.33
CA CYS A 487 6.39 -1.51 1.26
C CYS A 487 5.59 -0.20 1.32
N VAL A 488 5.11 0.27 0.16
CA VAL A 488 4.26 1.46 0.02
C VAL A 488 2.95 1.13 -0.71
N ALA A 489 2.62 -0.16 -0.85
CA ALA A 489 1.47 -0.63 -1.59
C ALA A 489 0.15 -0.12 -0.98
N ASP A 490 -0.06 -0.33 0.31
CA ASP A 490 -1.26 0.12 1.00
C ASP A 490 -1.26 1.63 1.26
N PRO A 491 -0.14 2.27 1.61
CA PRO A 491 -0.05 3.74 1.65
C PRO A 491 -0.49 4.44 0.36
N HIS A 492 -0.42 3.79 -0.81
CA HIS A 492 -0.97 4.37 -2.04
C HIS A 492 -2.51 4.49 -2.04
N LEU A 493 -3.23 3.85 -1.12
CA LEU A 493 -4.66 4.14 -0.92
C LEU A 493 -4.89 5.61 -0.56
N GLU A 494 -3.91 6.31 0.00
CA GLU A 494 -4.04 7.75 0.32
C GLU A 494 -4.31 8.61 -0.92
N PHE A 495 -3.87 8.20 -2.11
CA PHE A 495 -4.23 8.89 -3.36
C PHE A 495 -5.75 8.88 -3.62
N ILE A 496 -6.47 7.91 -3.07
CA ILE A 496 -7.92 7.79 -3.18
C ILE A 496 -8.59 8.34 -1.94
N LEU A 497 -8.11 7.98 -0.75
CA LEU A 497 -8.84 8.23 0.47
C LEU A 497 -8.65 9.68 0.95
N ASN A 498 -7.43 10.24 0.85
CA ASN A 498 -7.17 11.62 1.22
C ASN A 498 -7.64 12.59 0.12
N SER A 499 -8.52 13.54 0.49
CA SER A 499 -9.16 14.43 -0.48
C SER A 499 -8.21 15.41 -1.16
N THR A 500 -7.18 15.87 -0.46
CA THR A 500 -6.14 16.77 -1.00
C THR A 500 -5.27 16.01 -2.00
N LEU A 501 -4.71 14.86 -1.59
CA LEU A 501 -3.93 14.01 -2.49
C LEU A 501 -4.73 13.57 -3.71
N ARG A 502 -6.01 13.24 -3.55
CA ARG A 502 -6.89 12.87 -4.66
C ARG A 502 -6.99 14.00 -5.71
N LYS A 503 -7.21 15.24 -5.27
CA LYS A 503 -7.34 16.40 -6.16
C LYS A 503 -6.01 16.74 -6.85
N GLU A 504 -4.92 16.67 -6.11
CA GLU A 504 -3.61 17.15 -6.57
C GLU A 504 -2.80 16.08 -7.30
N SER A 505 -2.94 14.82 -6.92
CA SER A 505 -2.10 13.72 -7.39
C SER A 505 -2.77 12.88 -8.47
N VAL A 506 -4.09 12.67 -8.43
CA VAL A 506 -4.77 11.78 -9.40
C VAL A 506 -5.05 12.53 -10.71
N LYS A 507 -4.19 12.29 -11.69
CA LYS A 507 -4.27 12.95 -13.01
C LYS A 507 -5.19 12.21 -13.96
N GLU A 508 -5.09 10.88 -13.99
CA GLU A 508 -5.78 10.04 -14.98
C GLU A 508 -6.39 8.78 -14.34
N ILE A 509 -7.67 8.53 -14.66
CA ILE A 509 -8.46 7.39 -14.21
C ILE A 509 -9.15 6.75 -15.41
N ILE A 510 -9.05 5.43 -15.53
CA ILE A 510 -9.68 4.66 -16.61
C ILE A 510 -10.85 3.87 -16.02
N PRO A 511 -12.09 4.08 -16.52
CA PRO A 511 -13.21 3.23 -16.14
C PRO A 511 -13.11 1.89 -16.89
N VAL A 512 -13.10 0.79 -16.15
CA VAL A 512 -12.86 -0.55 -16.70
C VAL A 512 -13.85 -1.58 -16.18
N LYS A 513 -14.22 -2.52 -17.02
CA LYS A 513 -14.83 -3.77 -16.59
C LYS A 513 -13.73 -4.81 -16.40
N LEU A 514 -13.72 -5.42 -15.24
CA LEU A 514 -12.87 -6.57 -14.97
C LEU A 514 -13.72 -7.82 -15.07
N SER A 515 -13.23 -8.81 -15.81
CA SER A 515 -13.97 -10.05 -16.00
C SER A 515 -13.06 -11.26 -15.92
N LYS A 516 -13.60 -12.33 -15.34
CA LYS A 516 -13.00 -13.65 -15.41
C LYS A 516 -13.18 -14.16 -16.83
N LYS A 517 -12.13 -14.10 -17.63
CA LYS A 517 -12.09 -14.89 -18.86
C LYS A 517 -11.36 -16.18 -18.53
N LEU A 518 -12.13 -17.26 -18.34
CA LEU A 518 -11.57 -18.60 -18.28
C LEU A 518 -10.95 -18.89 -19.65
N GLY A 519 -9.65 -18.62 -19.84
CA GLY A 519 -9.03 -18.93 -21.12
C GLY A 519 -7.57 -18.51 -21.34
N VAL A 520 -6.85 -19.48 -21.93
CA VAL A 520 -5.60 -19.42 -22.71
C VAL A 520 -4.26 -19.58 -21.96
N TYR A 521 -3.89 -18.75 -20.97
CA TYR A 521 -2.53 -18.82 -20.38
C TYR A 521 -2.47 -19.26 -18.91
N SER A 522 -3.40 -18.82 -18.05
CA SER A 522 -3.50 -19.31 -16.67
C SER A 522 -4.85 -19.02 -16.03
N GLN A 523 -5.18 -19.72 -14.94
CA GLN A 523 -6.34 -19.44 -14.07
C GLN A 523 -6.25 -18.09 -13.31
N HIS A 524 -5.13 -17.38 -13.47
CA HIS A 524 -4.76 -16.15 -12.75
C HIS A 524 -4.92 -14.88 -13.60
N ASP A 525 -5.47 -15.02 -14.81
CA ASP A 525 -5.62 -13.93 -15.77
C ASP A 525 -6.99 -13.27 -15.62
N ILE A 526 -7.00 -11.96 -15.33
CA ILE A 526 -8.20 -11.13 -15.34
C ILE A 526 -8.15 -10.27 -16.59
N TYR A 527 -9.23 -10.27 -17.36
CA TYR A 527 -9.34 -9.46 -18.55
C TYR A 527 -9.85 -8.06 -18.20
N ILE A 528 -9.24 -7.04 -18.81
CA ILE A 528 -9.66 -5.65 -18.68
C ILE A 528 -10.32 -5.21 -19.98
N GLU A 529 -11.50 -4.63 -19.85
CA GLU A 529 -12.17 -3.92 -20.94
C GLU A 529 -12.45 -2.49 -20.51
N ILE A 530 -12.20 -1.51 -21.38
CA ILE A 530 -12.59 -0.12 -21.09
C ILE A 530 -14.11 -0.01 -21.22
N GLN A 531 -14.76 0.45 -20.17
CA GLN A 531 -16.21 0.65 -20.15
C GLN A 531 -16.53 2.00 -19.49
N PRO A 532 -17.00 3.02 -20.23
CA PRO A 532 -17.19 4.37 -19.72
C PRO A 532 -18.13 4.48 -18.50
N GLU A 533 -19.16 3.62 -18.46
CA GLU A 533 -20.12 3.54 -17.33
C GLU A 533 -19.74 2.50 -16.27
N SER A 534 -18.47 2.07 -16.23
CA SER A 534 -18.07 1.08 -15.23
C SER A 534 -18.13 1.65 -13.81
N ASN A 535 -18.43 0.75 -12.86
CA ASN A 535 -18.29 0.98 -11.43
C ASN A 535 -16.88 0.62 -10.92
N CYS A 536 -15.96 0.23 -11.79
CA CYS A 536 -14.57 -0.05 -11.42
C CYS A 536 -13.62 0.89 -12.15
N TRP A 537 -12.66 1.45 -11.42
CA TRP A 537 -11.72 2.43 -11.93
C TRP A 537 -10.26 2.04 -11.63
N LEU A 538 -9.41 2.20 -12.63
CA LEU A 538 -7.96 2.06 -12.51
C LEU A 538 -7.31 3.44 -12.52
N LEU A 539 -6.43 3.68 -11.56
CA LEU A 539 -5.54 4.83 -11.62
C LEU A 539 -4.45 4.52 -12.63
N SER A 540 -4.20 5.45 -13.55
CA SER A 540 -3.25 5.25 -14.67
C SER A 540 -2.25 6.39 -14.80
N GLY A 541 -2.55 7.54 -14.20
CA GLY A 541 -1.63 8.66 -14.04
C GLY A 541 -1.75 9.25 -12.64
N VAL A 542 -0.70 9.11 -11.85
CA VAL A 542 -0.58 9.72 -10.51
C VAL A 542 0.71 10.53 -10.44
N ASP A 543 0.60 11.78 -9.99
CA ASP A 543 1.74 12.58 -9.57
C ASP A 543 1.98 12.35 -8.09
N ASP A 544 3.02 11.59 -7.78
CA ASP A 544 3.35 11.22 -6.41
C ASP A 544 4.19 12.26 -5.66
N THR A 545 4.40 13.46 -6.21
CA THR A 545 5.21 14.51 -5.58
C THR A 545 4.71 14.84 -4.17
N HIS A 546 3.41 15.11 -4.03
CA HIS A 546 2.81 15.44 -2.72
C HIS A 546 2.85 14.24 -1.75
N PHE A 547 2.74 13.02 -2.27
CA PHE A 547 2.86 11.81 -1.43
C PHE A 547 4.30 11.62 -0.92
N VAL A 548 5.30 11.90 -1.74
CA VAL A 548 6.71 11.93 -1.32
C VAL A 548 6.93 13.00 -0.26
N GLU A 549 6.36 14.19 -0.45
CA GLU A 549 6.45 15.29 0.51
C GLU A 549 5.81 14.93 1.85
N ILE A 550 4.65 14.25 1.86
CA ILE A 550 4.01 13.71 3.07
C ILE A 550 4.93 12.75 3.81
N LEU A 551 5.53 11.79 3.11
CA LEU A 551 6.45 10.83 3.72
C LEU A 551 7.71 11.53 4.26
N GLN A 552 8.24 12.51 3.53
CA GLN A 552 9.40 13.29 3.97
C GLN A 552 9.07 14.19 5.17
N ASP A 553 7.88 14.80 5.21
CA ASP A 553 7.40 15.58 6.36
C ASP A 553 7.19 14.69 7.59
N PHE A 554 6.67 13.47 7.40
CA PHE A 554 6.51 12.49 8.47
C PHE A 554 7.87 12.17 9.13
N ILE A 555 8.91 11.97 8.32
CA ILE A 555 10.28 11.76 8.79
C ILE A 555 10.79 13.01 9.53
N ASN A 556 10.59 14.20 8.96
CA ASN A 556 11.06 15.45 9.54
C ASN A 556 10.38 15.78 10.89
N ARG A 557 9.07 15.53 11.03
CA ARG A 557 8.32 15.72 12.29
C ARG A 557 8.82 14.78 13.38
N SER A 558 9.09 13.54 13.01
CA SER A 558 9.61 12.52 13.93
C SER A 558 10.95 12.92 14.54
N ASN A 559 11.80 13.64 13.79
CA ASN A 559 13.07 14.19 14.30
C ASN A 559 12.90 15.42 15.21
N LYS A 560 11.91 16.29 14.95
CA LYS A 560 11.71 17.52 15.72
C LYS A 560 11.22 17.28 17.15
N ASN A 561 10.43 16.23 17.37
CA ASN A 561 9.92 15.86 18.69
C ASN A 561 11.01 15.33 19.65
N VAL A 562 12.24 15.12 19.17
CA VAL A 562 13.41 14.74 20.01
C VAL A 562 14.08 15.98 20.62
N GLY A 563 13.90 17.18 20.04
CA GLY A 563 14.56 18.42 20.47
C GLY A 563 13.84 19.22 21.58
N THR A 564 12.58 18.89 21.88
CA THR A 564 11.74 19.63 22.84
C THR A 564 11.56 18.95 24.20
N GLN A 565 12.16 17.78 24.43
CA GLN A 565 12.36 17.28 25.80
C GLN A 565 13.49 18.07 26.48
N LYS A 566 13.22 19.34 26.80
CA LYS A 566 13.92 20.03 27.87
C LYS A 566 13.52 19.34 29.17
N THR A 567 14.55 18.87 29.87
CA THR A 567 14.58 18.58 31.30
C THR A 567 13.52 19.35 32.07
N VAL A 568 12.58 18.62 32.67
CA VAL A 568 11.85 19.08 33.86
C VAL A 568 12.55 18.50 35.07
#